data_AF-A0A355PE61-F1
#
_entry.id   AF-A0A355PE61-F1
#
_cell.length_a   1.000
_cell.length_b   1.000
_cell.length_c   1.000
_cell.angle_alpha   90.00
_cell.angle_beta   90.00
_cell.angle_gamma   90.00
#
_symmetry.space_group_name_H-M   'P 1'
#
loop_
_entity.id
_entity.type
_entity.pdbx_description
1 polymer ?
#
loop_
_entity_poly.entity_id
_entity_poly.type
_entity_poly.pdbx_seq_one_letter_code
_entity_poly.pdbx_strand_id
1 'polypeptide(L)'
;MLKRPFFALRGCWLAGVLVSGTLMASDETMDQAAQSVEAQQTQSELQQQIDSADEATRSAIEELRRLERETRQMETTNATLSSRLASEAERQQRLSQALDTLSDTRDALPMIEQDMAEQLTRWIESDLPFLTDERLARVESAGNPEAGSAERIASLLEAWRAELAYGREVDSWRGRLVMEGASP
;
A
#
# COMPACT_ATOMS: atom_id res chain seq x y z
N MET A 1 4.02 79.59 20.93
CA MET A 1 2.81 79.53 20.07
C MET A 1 1.65 79.12 20.99
N LEU A 2 0.90 80.01 21.66
CA LEU A 2 0.03 81.09 21.15
C LEU A 2 -1.00 80.62 20.10
N LYS A 3 -2.19 80.18 20.54
CA LYS A 3 -3.48 80.88 20.34
C LYS A 3 -4.69 80.10 20.91
N ARG A 4 -5.30 80.64 21.98
CA ARG A 4 -6.77 80.77 22.15
C ARG A 4 -7.16 82.16 21.54
N PRO A 5 -8.43 82.66 21.45
CA PRO A 5 -9.65 82.30 22.22
C PRO A 5 -11.05 82.55 21.51
N PHE A 6 -12.15 82.53 22.32
CA PHE A 6 -13.46 83.25 22.16
C PHE A 6 -14.40 82.90 20.97
N PHE A 7 -15.75 83.01 20.97
CA PHE A 7 -16.85 83.41 21.91
C PHE A 7 -17.94 82.28 21.99
N ALA A 8 -18.92 82.17 22.91
CA ALA A 8 -19.32 82.87 24.16
C ALA A 8 -20.51 83.89 24.20
N LEU A 9 -21.76 83.50 23.86
CA LEU A 9 -23.06 84.15 24.27
C LEU A 9 -24.17 83.06 24.27
N ARG A 10 -25.09 82.81 25.22
CA ARG A 10 -26.00 83.55 26.15
C ARG A 10 -27.38 83.95 25.57
N GLY A 11 -28.45 83.45 26.23
CA GLY A 11 -29.89 83.68 25.97
C GLY A 11 -30.68 82.39 26.29
N CYS A 12 -31.34 82.12 27.43
CA CYS A 12 -32.12 82.88 28.43
C CYS A 12 -33.64 82.93 28.15
N TRP A 13 -34.41 82.33 29.09
CA TRP A 13 -35.82 82.56 29.47
C TRP A 13 -37.00 81.77 28.89
N LEU A 14 -38.02 81.65 29.77
CA LEU A 14 -39.38 81.07 29.68
C LEU A 14 -39.46 79.53 29.68
N ALA A 15 -39.86 78.87 30.78
CA ALA A 15 -41.14 78.90 31.53
C ALA A 15 -42.18 77.95 30.92
N GLY A 16 -42.67 77.02 31.74
CA GLY A 16 -43.45 75.89 31.27
C GLY A 16 -44.91 76.20 31.02
N VAL A 17 -45.49 75.45 30.07
CA VAL A 17 -46.91 75.10 30.11
C VAL A 17 -46.99 73.59 29.96
N LEU A 18 -47.29 72.89 31.07
CA LEU A 18 -47.93 71.59 30.99
C LEU A 18 -49.33 71.82 30.44
N VAL A 19 -49.45 71.82 29.11
CA VAL A 19 -50.76 71.66 28.49
C VAL A 19 -51.16 70.23 28.79
N SER A 20 -52.02 70.04 29.78
CA SER A 20 -52.88 68.86 29.86
C SER A 20 -53.77 68.88 28.62
N GLY A 21 -53.22 68.40 27.50
CA GLY A 21 -54.01 68.04 26.34
C GLY A 21 -54.95 66.94 26.80
N THR A 22 -56.24 67.26 26.89
CA THR A 22 -57.27 66.28 27.14
C THR A 22 -57.08 65.12 26.17
N LEU A 23 -56.87 63.92 26.71
CA LEU A 23 -56.94 62.66 25.98
C LEU A 23 -58.39 62.48 25.46
N MET A 24 -58.71 63.19 24.39
CA MET A 24 -59.76 62.81 23.45
C MET A 24 -59.22 61.62 22.68
N ALA A 25 -59.24 60.45 23.33
CA ALA A 25 -59.06 59.18 22.65
C ALA A 25 -60.24 59.01 21.69
N SER A 26 -60.02 59.36 20.42
CA SER A 26 -60.99 59.15 19.36
C SER A 26 -61.01 57.67 18.99
N ASP A 27 -62.19 57.06 18.85
CA ASP A 27 -62.33 55.64 18.47
C ASP A 27 -61.45 55.28 17.26
N GLU A 28 -61.45 56.15 16.25
CA GLU A 28 -60.65 56.04 15.02
C GLU A 28 -59.13 55.98 15.25
N THR A 29 -58.62 56.60 16.32
CA THR A 29 -57.19 56.49 16.71
C THR A 29 -56.86 55.20 17.46
N MET A 30 -57.84 54.62 18.16
CA MET A 30 -57.69 53.27 18.74
C MET A 30 -57.78 52.18 17.66
N ASP A 31 -58.64 52.36 16.65
CA ASP A 31 -58.80 51.42 15.55
C ASP A 31 -57.56 51.41 14.62
N GLN A 32 -56.99 52.59 14.30
CA GLN A 32 -55.69 52.68 13.62
C GLN A 32 -54.55 52.06 14.43
N ALA A 33 -54.53 52.25 15.76
CA ALA A 33 -53.55 51.61 16.62
C ALA A 33 -53.70 50.07 16.60
N ALA A 34 -54.93 49.54 16.68
CA ALA A 34 -55.21 48.12 16.62
C ALA A 34 -54.75 47.49 15.29
N GLN A 35 -55.11 48.09 14.15
CA GLN A 35 -54.65 47.64 12.83
C GLN A 35 -53.12 47.70 12.69
N SER A 36 -52.46 48.71 13.27
CA SER A 36 -50.99 48.78 13.26
C SER A 36 -50.34 47.64 14.06
N VAL A 37 -50.95 47.23 15.17
CA VAL A 37 -50.48 46.12 16.01
C VAL A 37 -50.67 44.77 15.30
N GLU A 38 -51.81 44.56 14.65
CA GLU A 38 -52.08 43.36 13.86
C GLU A 38 -51.10 43.23 12.68
N ALA A 39 -50.87 44.31 11.93
CA ALA A 39 -49.87 44.34 10.86
C ALA A 39 -48.45 44.06 11.38
N GLN A 40 -48.08 44.60 12.55
CA GLN A 40 -46.80 44.35 13.20
C GLN A 40 -46.63 42.88 13.63
N GLN A 41 -47.71 42.24 14.08
CA GLN A 41 -47.74 40.82 14.43
C GLN A 41 -47.58 39.94 13.18
N THR A 42 -48.36 40.17 12.12
CA THR A 42 -48.23 39.44 10.85
C THR A 42 -46.84 39.59 10.24
N GLN A 43 -46.25 40.79 10.30
CA GLN A 43 -44.88 41.01 9.83
C GLN A 43 -43.85 40.24 10.68
N SER A 44 -44.05 40.14 11.99
CA SER A 44 -43.20 39.35 12.90
C SER A 44 -43.27 37.86 12.59
N GLU A 45 -44.47 37.31 12.34
CA GLU A 45 -44.67 35.91 11.96
C GLU A 45 -44.01 35.58 10.62
N LEU A 46 -44.15 36.45 9.62
CA LEU A 46 -43.47 36.30 8.33
C LEU A 46 -41.94 36.38 8.47
N GLN A 47 -41.42 37.28 9.31
CA GLN A 47 -39.99 37.35 9.57
C GLN A 47 -39.47 36.07 10.24
N GLN A 48 -40.19 35.53 11.24
CA GLN A 48 -39.83 34.25 11.86
C GLN A 48 -39.83 33.08 10.87
N GLN A 49 -40.78 33.06 9.93
CA GLN A 49 -40.79 32.06 8.85
C GLN A 49 -39.57 32.21 7.93
N ILE A 50 -39.25 33.44 7.52
CA ILE A 50 -38.05 33.75 6.71
C ILE A 50 -36.77 33.32 7.45
N ASP A 51 -36.61 33.72 8.71
CA ASP A 51 -35.44 33.37 9.53
C ASP A 51 -35.29 31.85 9.67
N SER A 52 -36.40 31.11 9.84
CA SER A 52 -36.40 29.65 9.91
C SER A 52 -36.03 28.97 8.58
N ALA A 53 -36.47 29.53 7.44
CA ALA A 53 -36.15 29.03 6.11
C ALA A 53 -34.69 29.32 5.73
N ASP A 54 -34.17 30.49 6.12
CA ASP A 54 -32.77 30.88 5.99
C ASP A 54 -31.86 29.93 6.77
N GLU A 55 -32.21 29.62 8.02
CA GLU A 55 -31.43 28.73 8.87
C GLU A 55 -31.46 27.27 8.37
N ALA A 56 -32.63 26.78 7.94
CA ALA A 56 -32.75 25.49 7.27
C ALA A 56 -31.90 25.41 5.99
N THR A 57 -31.88 26.49 5.20
CA THR A 57 -31.07 26.59 3.97
C THR A 57 -29.57 26.58 4.28
N ARG A 58 -29.13 27.32 5.31
CA ARG A 58 -27.72 27.31 5.76
C ARG A 58 -27.30 25.91 6.21
N SER A 59 -28.10 25.27 7.06
CA SER A 59 -27.87 23.91 7.54
C SER A 59 -27.77 22.90 6.38
N ALA A 60 -28.68 22.96 5.40
CA ALA A 60 -28.63 22.11 4.22
C ALA A 60 -27.37 22.33 3.35
N ILE A 61 -26.90 23.58 3.21
CA ILE A 61 -25.65 23.89 2.49
C ILE A 61 -24.42 23.37 3.25
N GLU A 62 -24.40 23.47 4.58
CA GLU A 62 -23.31 22.93 5.40
C GLU A 62 -23.25 21.40 5.34
N GLU A 63 -24.40 20.73 5.40
CA GLU A 63 -24.52 19.28 5.27
C GLU A 63 -24.12 18.79 3.87
N LEU A 64 -24.58 19.46 2.79
CA LEU A 64 -24.13 19.17 1.43
C LEU A 64 -22.60 19.28 1.33
N ARG A 65 -22.01 20.38 1.82
CA ARG A 65 -20.55 20.57 1.83
C ARG A 65 -19.83 19.51 2.66
N ARG A 66 -20.45 18.99 3.73
CA ARG A 66 -19.91 17.89 4.56
C ARG A 66 -19.90 16.59 3.76
N LEU A 67 -21.02 16.22 3.17
CA LEU A 67 -21.18 15.03 2.33
C LEU A 67 -20.26 15.08 1.10
N GLU A 68 -20.11 16.22 0.42
CA GLU A 68 -19.15 16.38 -0.68
C GLU A 68 -17.68 16.14 -0.27
N ARG A 69 -17.29 16.49 0.96
CA ARG A 69 -15.93 16.21 1.47
C ARG A 69 -15.78 14.72 1.79
N GLU A 70 -16.80 14.13 2.39
CA GLU A 70 -16.85 12.70 2.72
C GLU A 70 -16.79 11.84 1.45
N THR A 71 -17.59 12.15 0.42
CA THR A 71 -17.55 11.49 -0.89
C THR A 71 -16.17 11.58 -1.54
N ARG A 72 -15.58 12.77 -1.63
CA ARG A 72 -14.22 12.95 -2.18
C ARG A 72 -13.15 12.15 -1.42
N GLN A 73 -13.29 12.04 -0.11
CA GLN A 73 -12.40 11.20 0.71
C GLN A 73 -12.62 9.71 0.42
N MET A 74 -13.86 9.26 0.29
CA MET A 74 -14.19 7.87 -0.07
C MET A 74 -13.67 7.50 -1.47
N GLU A 75 -13.84 8.38 -2.46
CA GLU A 75 -13.32 8.20 -3.83
C GLU A 75 -11.79 8.07 -3.83
N THR A 76 -11.09 8.98 -3.14
CA THR A 76 -9.62 8.95 -3.02
C THR A 76 -9.13 7.68 -2.33
N THR A 77 -9.80 7.25 -1.26
CA THR A 77 -9.50 6.01 -0.55
C THR A 77 -9.76 4.79 -1.43
N ASN A 78 -10.88 4.75 -2.16
CA ASN A 78 -11.22 3.67 -3.08
C ASN A 78 -10.17 3.51 -4.18
N ALA A 79 -9.82 4.60 -4.88
CA ALA A 79 -8.77 4.59 -5.90
C ALA A 79 -7.43 4.07 -5.36
N THR A 80 -7.06 4.47 -4.13
CA THR A 80 -5.85 3.98 -3.45
C THR A 80 -5.93 2.48 -3.15
N LEU A 81 -7.07 1.98 -2.67
CA LEU A 81 -7.28 0.56 -2.39
C LEU A 81 -7.30 -0.29 -3.67
N SER A 82 -7.94 0.17 -4.74
CA SER A 82 -7.95 -0.50 -6.04
C SER A 82 -6.54 -0.62 -6.64
N SER A 83 -5.73 0.45 -6.55
CA SER A 83 -4.33 0.41 -6.99
C SER A 83 -3.50 -0.59 -6.18
N ARG A 84 -3.69 -0.66 -4.85
CA ARG A 84 -3.03 -1.66 -3.99
C ARG A 84 -3.47 -3.09 -4.33
N LEU A 85 -4.76 -3.30 -4.59
CA LEU A 85 -5.29 -4.63 -4.94
C LEU A 85 -4.72 -5.13 -6.28
N ALA A 86 -4.57 -4.25 -7.28
CA ALA A 86 -3.93 -4.60 -8.55
C ALA A 86 -2.45 -5.02 -8.35
N SER A 87 -1.68 -4.22 -7.62
CA SER A 87 -0.28 -4.52 -7.30
C SER A 87 -0.10 -5.83 -6.52
N GLU A 88 -1.01 -6.11 -5.59
CA GLU A 88 -1.02 -7.35 -4.81
C GLU A 88 -1.42 -8.56 -5.66
N ALA A 89 -2.37 -8.43 -6.59
CA ALA A 89 -2.73 -9.48 -7.54
C ALA A 89 -1.54 -9.84 -8.47
N GLU A 90 -0.84 -8.84 -9.00
CA GLU A 90 0.39 -9.08 -9.76
C GLU A 90 1.49 -9.76 -8.90
N ARG A 91 1.61 -9.37 -7.63
CA ARG A 91 2.56 -9.98 -6.69
C ARG A 91 2.24 -11.46 -6.46
N GLN A 92 0.96 -11.80 -6.30
CA GLN A 92 0.51 -13.18 -6.17
C GLN A 92 0.77 -13.99 -7.45
N GLN A 93 0.51 -13.43 -8.63
CA GLN A 93 0.82 -14.09 -9.90
C GLN A 93 2.32 -14.38 -10.05
N ARG A 94 3.19 -13.41 -9.75
CA ARG A 94 4.65 -13.59 -9.77
C ARG A 94 5.11 -14.64 -8.75
N LEU A 95 4.49 -14.69 -7.57
CA LEU A 95 4.81 -15.70 -6.56
C LEU A 95 4.36 -17.11 -6.97
N SER A 96 3.18 -17.26 -7.59
CA SER A 96 2.73 -18.54 -8.14
C SER A 96 3.73 -19.06 -9.17
N GLN A 97 4.08 -18.24 -10.17
CA GLN A 97 5.04 -18.62 -11.21
C GLN A 97 6.41 -19.02 -10.64
N ALA A 98 6.86 -18.36 -9.56
CA ALA A 98 8.10 -18.71 -8.88
C ALA A 98 8.00 -20.03 -8.10
N LEU A 99 6.84 -20.34 -7.51
CA LEU A 99 6.59 -21.63 -6.85
C LEU A 99 6.47 -22.78 -7.86
N ASP A 100 5.77 -22.56 -8.98
CA ASP A 100 5.63 -23.51 -10.07
C ASP A 100 7.02 -23.86 -10.64
N THR A 101 7.82 -22.84 -10.98
CA THR A 101 9.21 -23.00 -11.46
C THR A 101 10.09 -23.73 -10.42
N LEU A 102 9.90 -23.45 -9.12
CA LEU A 102 10.64 -24.13 -8.05
C LEU A 102 10.23 -25.61 -7.92
N SER A 103 8.96 -25.94 -8.14
CA SER A 103 8.49 -27.33 -8.17
C SER A 103 9.10 -28.07 -9.35
N ASP A 104 8.94 -27.55 -10.57
CA ASP A 104 9.52 -28.12 -11.79
C ASP A 104 11.02 -28.35 -11.66
N THR A 105 11.74 -27.38 -11.10
CA THR A 105 13.18 -27.48 -10.83
C THR A 105 13.45 -28.60 -9.82
N ARG A 106 12.75 -28.61 -8.67
CA ARG A 106 12.95 -29.59 -7.60
C ARG A 106 12.66 -31.02 -8.06
N ASP A 107 11.66 -31.21 -8.92
CA ASP A 107 11.27 -32.53 -9.43
C ASP A 107 12.27 -33.03 -10.51
N ALA A 108 12.91 -32.12 -11.25
CA ALA A 108 13.97 -32.45 -12.20
C ALA A 108 15.34 -32.74 -11.55
N LEU A 109 15.67 -32.13 -10.41
CA LEU A 109 16.99 -32.23 -9.78
C LEU A 109 17.45 -33.68 -9.50
N PRO A 110 16.64 -34.60 -8.94
CA PRO A 110 17.08 -35.97 -8.67
C PRO A 110 17.50 -36.74 -9.92
N MET A 111 16.83 -36.51 -11.05
CA MET A 111 17.20 -37.12 -12.34
C MET A 111 18.54 -36.57 -12.84
N ILE A 112 18.77 -35.25 -12.70
CA ILE A 112 20.04 -34.61 -13.07
C ILE A 112 21.19 -35.10 -12.16
N GLU A 113 20.95 -35.24 -10.84
CA GLU A 113 21.91 -35.80 -9.89
C GLU A 113 22.31 -37.23 -10.27
N GLN A 114 21.33 -38.08 -10.63
CA GLN A 114 21.56 -39.44 -11.11
C GLN A 114 22.33 -39.46 -12.44
N ASP A 115 21.88 -38.69 -13.44
CA ASP A 115 22.54 -38.58 -14.74
C ASP A 115 24.01 -38.13 -14.61
N MET A 116 24.30 -37.21 -13.69
CA MET A 116 25.67 -36.73 -13.42
C MET A 116 26.56 -37.82 -12.82
N ALA A 117 26.03 -38.66 -11.92
CA ALA A 117 26.75 -39.78 -11.33
C ALA A 117 26.99 -40.89 -12.38
N GLU A 118 25.95 -41.30 -13.12
CA GLU A 118 26.05 -42.34 -14.14
C GLU A 118 26.97 -41.97 -15.31
N GLN A 119 27.03 -40.69 -15.70
CA GLN A 119 27.98 -40.22 -16.71
C GLN A 119 29.43 -40.27 -16.19
N LEU A 120 29.66 -39.90 -14.93
CA LEU A 120 31.00 -39.92 -14.34
C LEU A 120 31.51 -41.36 -14.13
N THR A 121 30.66 -42.26 -13.63
CA THR A 121 30.95 -43.70 -13.53
C THR A 121 31.32 -44.31 -14.88
N ARG A 122 30.50 -44.12 -15.92
CA ARG A 122 30.80 -44.63 -17.27
C ARG A 122 32.07 -44.04 -17.87
N TRP A 123 32.41 -42.79 -17.53
CA TRP A 123 33.68 -42.20 -17.96
C TRP A 123 34.86 -42.90 -17.29
N ILE A 124 34.82 -43.09 -15.95
CA ILE A 124 35.85 -43.79 -15.19
C ILE A 124 36.05 -45.23 -15.70
N GLU A 125 34.97 -45.95 -16.00
CA GLU A 125 35.00 -47.32 -16.51
C GLU A 125 35.54 -47.44 -17.95
N SER A 126 35.30 -46.42 -18.79
CA SER A 126 35.74 -46.38 -20.18
C SER A 126 37.16 -45.80 -20.39
N ASP A 127 37.76 -45.28 -19.32
CA ASP A 127 39.09 -44.67 -19.33
C ASP A 127 40.18 -45.70 -18.98
N LEU A 128 41.44 -45.26 -18.88
CA LEU A 128 42.54 -46.11 -18.43
C LEU A 128 42.27 -46.69 -17.03
N PRO A 129 42.59 -47.98 -16.78
CA PRO A 129 42.33 -48.64 -15.50
C PRO A 129 43.37 -48.23 -14.44
N PHE A 130 43.22 -47.02 -13.91
CA PHE A 130 43.98 -46.50 -12.78
C PHE A 130 43.04 -46.04 -11.66
N LEU A 131 43.42 -46.37 -10.42
CA LEU A 131 42.70 -46.00 -9.19
C LEU A 131 41.18 -46.18 -9.28
N THR A 132 40.71 -47.17 -10.05
CA THR A 132 39.30 -47.31 -10.44
C THR A 132 38.40 -47.41 -9.22
N ASP A 133 38.76 -48.24 -8.24
CA ASP A 133 38.02 -48.39 -6.98
C ASP A 133 37.91 -47.07 -6.19
N GLU A 134 39.00 -46.28 -6.12
CA GLU A 134 39.01 -44.98 -5.43
C GLU A 134 38.21 -43.91 -6.17
N ARG A 135 38.28 -43.91 -7.52
CA ARG A 135 37.51 -42.99 -8.38
C ARG A 135 36.01 -43.30 -8.28
N LEU A 136 35.61 -44.57 -8.38
CA LEU A 136 34.22 -44.99 -8.25
C LEU A 136 33.65 -44.73 -6.84
N ALA A 137 34.41 -45.04 -5.78
CA ALA A 137 34.00 -44.75 -4.40
C ALA A 137 33.79 -43.24 -4.14
N ARG A 138 34.51 -42.36 -4.86
CA ARG A 138 34.28 -40.91 -4.83
C ARG A 138 32.94 -40.51 -5.45
N VAL A 139 32.52 -41.16 -6.55
CA VAL A 139 31.21 -40.91 -7.17
C VAL A 139 30.09 -41.43 -6.27
N GLU A 140 30.23 -42.64 -5.73
CA GLU A 140 29.26 -43.25 -4.81
C GLU A 140 29.05 -42.41 -3.55
N SER A 141 30.13 -41.95 -2.91
CA SER A 141 30.04 -41.08 -1.73
C SER A 141 29.47 -39.69 -2.02
N ALA A 142 29.70 -39.14 -3.22
CA ALA A 142 29.07 -37.90 -3.65
C ALA A 142 27.55 -38.04 -3.91
N GLY A 143 27.09 -39.23 -4.27
CA GLY A 143 25.67 -39.57 -4.47
C GLY A 143 24.90 -39.93 -3.18
N ASN A 144 25.50 -39.78 -1.99
CA ASN A 144 24.91 -40.20 -0.72
C ASN A 144 23.48 -39.63 -0.50
N PRO A 145 22.43 -40.46 -0.44
CA PRO A 145 21.04 -39.99 -0.37
C PRO A 145 20.68 -39.27 0.94
N GLU A 146 21.45 -39.48 2.02
CA GLU A 146 21.25 -38.82 3.32
C GLU A 146 21.66 -37.33 3.31
N ALA A 147 22.48 -36.90 2.36
CA ALA A 147 22.89 -35.51 2.21
C ALA A 147 21.80 -34.66 1.53
N GLY A 148 21.79 -33.35 1.78
CA GLY A 148 20.84 -32.44 1.13
C GLY A 148 21.11 -32.32 -0.38
N SER A 149 20.08 -32.12 -1.22
CA SER A 149 20.25 -32.02 -2.69
C SER A 149 21.34 -31.02 -3.13
N ALA A 150 21.37 -29.82 -2.53
CA ALA A 150 22.43 -28.84 -2.81
C ALA A 150 23.85 -29.31 -2.43
N GLU A 151 23.97 -30.14 -1.39
CA GLU A 151 25.23 -30.73 -0.92
C GLU A 151 25.67 -31.90 -1.81
N ARG A 152 24.72 -32.74 -2.26
CA ARG A 152 24.98 -33.80 -3.26
C ARG A 152 25.46 -33.22 -4.58
N ILE A 153 24.78 -32.19 -5.10
CA ILE A 153 25.19 -31.50 -6.34
C ILE A 153 26.59 -30.89 -6.18
N ALA A 154 26.89 -30.24 -5.04
CA ALA A 154 28.22 -29.71 -4.77
C ALA A 154 29.29 -30.82 -4.71
N SER A 155 28.99 -31.95 -4.07
CA SER A 155 29.91 -33.10 -3.95
C SER A 155 30.15 -33.79 -5.29
N LEU A 156 29.11 -33.95 -6.11
CA LEU A 156 29.22 -34.46 -7.49
C LEU A 156 30.08 -33.54 -8.33
N LEU A 157 29.88 -32.22 -8.27
CA LEU A 157 30.72 -31.25 -8.97
C LEU A 157 32.18 -31.30 -8.51
N GLU A 158 32.46 -31.55 -7.23
CA GLU A 158 33.85 -31.72 -6.77
C GLU A 158 34.45 -33.06 -7.23
N ALA A 159 33.67 -34.14 -7.31
CA ALA A 159 34.10 -35.39 -7.94
C ALA A 159 34.47 -35.20 -9.43
N TRP A 160 33.65 -34.47 -10.19
CA TRP A 160 33.95 -34.06 -11.57
C TRP A 160 35.22 -33.18 -11.67
N ARG A 161 35.43 -32.26 -10.71
CA ARG A 161 36.63 -31.40 -10.67
C ARG A 161 37.90 -32.19 -10.36
N ALA A 162 37.82 -33.17 -9.46
CA ALA A 162 38.91 -34.10 -9.16
C ALA A 162 39.23 -34.98 -10.38
N GLU A 163 38.22 -35.47 -11.10
CA GLU A 163 38.43 -36.27 -12.31
C GLU A 163 39.13 -35.45 -13.41
N LEU A 164 38.69 -34.21 -13.62
CA LEU A 164 39.36 -33.24 -14.51
C LEU A 164 40.77 -32.83 -14.04
N ALA A 165 41.15 -33.08 -12.78
CA ALA A 165 42.49 -32.79 -12.28
C ALA A 165 43.51 -33.86 -12.70
N TYR A 166 43.13 -35.15 -12.75
CA TYR A 166 43.99 -36.22 -13.27
C TYR A 166 44.40 -35.99 -14.74
N GLY A 167 43.55 -35.32 -15.53
CA GLY A 167 43.88 -34.91 -16.90
C GLY A 167 44.81 -33.68 -17.02
N ARG A 168 45.15 -33.01 -15.91
CA ARG A 168 45.97 -31.78 -15.89
C ARG A 168 47.27 -31.91 -15.10
N GLU A 169 47.24 -32.62 -13.97
CA GLU A 169 48.43 -32.91 -13.17
C GLU A 169 49.03 -34.23 -13.65
N VAL A 170 50.24 -34.16 -14.24
CA VAL A 170 50.98 -35.33 -14.72
C VAL A 170 51.59 -36.06 -13.52
N ASP A 171 50.76 -36.72 -12.74
CA ASP A 171 51.20 -37.61 -11.66
C ASP A 171 51.37 -39.04 -12.18
N SER A 172 52.56 -39.60 -12.04
CA SER A 172 52.94 -40.84 -12.72
C SER A 172 52.51 -42.08 -11.94
N TRP A 173 51.22 -42.42 -12.02
CA TRP A 173 50.70 -43.66 -11.44
C TRP A 173 51.27 -44.92 -12.14
N ARG A 174 51.51 -45.98 -11.36
CA ARG A 174 52.03 -47.26 -11.86
C ARG A 174 51.24 -48.44 -11.28
N GLY A 175 50.33 -48.98 -12.09
CA GLY A 175 49.64 -50.25 -11.82
C GLY A 175 50.07 -51.37 -12.76
N ARG A 176 49.60 -52.59 -12.48
CA ARG A 176 49.67 -53.71 -13.42
C ARG A 176 48.39 -53.75 -14.24
N LEU A 177 48.51 -53.58 -15.55
CA LEU A 177 47.43 -53.89 -16.50
C LEU A 177 47.16 -55.40 -16.47
N VAL A 178 45.97 -55.80 -16.02
CA VAL A 178 45.49 -57.18 -16.15
C VAL A 178 44.81 -57.30 -17.51
N MET A 179 45.49 -57.94 -18.46
CA MET A 179 44.94 -58.18 -19.80
C MET A 179 44.04 -59.42 -19.77
N GLU A 180 42.74 -59.22 -19.65
CA GLU A 180 41.76 -60.30 -19.77
C GLU A 180 41.63 -60.71 -21.24
N GLY A 181 42.38 -61.75 -21.65
CA GLY A 181 42.39 -62.23 -23.04
C GLY A 181 43.57 -63.08 -23.50
N ALA A 182 44.62 -63.25 -22.69
CA ALA A 182 45.75 -64.12 -23.04
C ALA A 182 45.53 -65.58 -22.59
N SER A 183 44.71 -66.33 -23.34
CA SER A 183 44.81 -67.80 -23.31
C SER A 183 46.03 -68.27 -24.11
N PRO A 184 46.69 -69.37 -23.69
CA PRO A 184 47.86 -69.94 -24.36
C PRO A 184 47.53 -70.67 -25.67
#